data_AF-A0A344TVK1-F1
#
_entry.id   AF-A0A344TVK1-F1
#
_cell.length_a   1.000
_cell.length_b   1.000
_cell.length_c   1.000
_cell.angle_alpha   90.00
_cell.angle_beta   90.00
_cell.angle_gamma   90.00
#
_symmetry.space_group_name_H-M   'P 1'
#
loop_
_entity.id
_entity.type
_entity.pdbx_description
1 polymer ?
#
loop_
_entity_poly.entity_id
_entity_poly.type
_entity_poly.pdbx_seq_one_letter_code
_entity_poly.pdbx_strand_id
1 'polypeptide(L)'
;MATRRSRAAAAAAVAGVLASLSAGCGIRATTVPVDVGPAPSRVSCDIPAQQGGAQGFRATVELVCGSQLVGVERIVPMAAEKKPARTAAQAAAEALLAALEREPGHDEREAGFTTSVPDGLTVAPLRAADPAGTVRLSRKPEDLPPVALAQVVCTFAGNKTVSAGPGPVVLGGPDSDPPRAWECTDAVRARPESVPTLGELVRPVPSAATPAPTPTG
;
A
#
# COMPACT_ATOMS: atom_id res chain seq x y z
N MET A 1 24.23 29.02 86.93
CA MET A 1 24.78 27.85 86.19
C MET A 1 23.69 26.78 86.04
N ALA A 2 22.60 27.05 85.30
CA ALA A 2 21.49 26.08 85.14
C ALA A 2 20.81 26.11 83.75
N THR A 3 21.08 27.14 82.94
CA THR A 3 20.36 27.41 81.69
C THR A 3 21.01 26.84 80.42
N ARG A 4 22.23 26.28 80.49
CA ARG A 4 22.92 25.70 79.32
C ARG A 4 22.58 24.22 79.06
N ARG A 5 22.14 23.46 80.07
CA ARG A 5 21.87 22.02 79.94
C ARG A 5 20.55 21.70 79.22
N SER A 6 19.58 22.60 79.25
CA SER A 6 18.26 22.42 78.63
C SER A 6 18.24 22.58 77.11
N ARG A 7 19.22 23.28 76.51
CA ARG A 7 19.30 23.46 75.05
C ARG A 7 19.89 22.26 74.31
N ALA A 8 20.74 21.47 74.97
CA ALA A 8 21.35 20.28 74.37
C ALA A 8 20.36 19.11 74.23
N ALA A 9 19.43 18.97 75.18
CA ALA A 9 18.40 17.93 75.14
C ALA A 9 17.36 18.17 74.03
N ALA A 10 17.01 19.42 73.76
CA ALA A 10 16.05 19.77 72.70
C ALA A 10 16.61 19.52 71.28
N ALA A 11 17.92 19.75 71.06
CA ALA A 11 18.55 19.53 69.77
C ALA A 11 18.66 18.03 69.40
N ALA A 12 18.87 17.16 70.40
CA ALA A 12 18.92 15.72 70.17
C ALA A 12 17.55 15.11 69.83
N ALA A 13 16.46 15.66 70.38
CA ALA A 13 15.10 15.19 70.11
C ALA A 13 14.64 15.51 68.67
N VAL A 14 15.04 16.64 68.10
CA VAL A 14 14.67 17.03 66.72
C VAL A 14 15.42 16.19 65.66
N ALA A 15 16.67 15.80 65.93
CA ALA A 15 17.45 14.97 65.02
C ALA A 15 16.92 13.52 64.91
N GLY A 16 16.32 12.97 65.98
CA GLY A 16 15.73 11.62 65.96
C GLY A 16 14.44 11.51 65.15
N VAL A 17 13.66 12.60 65.06
CA VAL A 17 12.37 12.60 64.33
C VAL A 17 12.58 12.68 62.81
N LEU A 18 13.65 13.32 62.33
CA LEU A 18 13.96 13.40 60.89
C LEU A 18 14.53 12.09 60.31
N ALA A 19 15.06 11.18 61.13
CA ALA A 19 15.65 9.92 60.66
C ALA A 19 14.62 8.78 60.44
N SER A 20 13.36 8.95 60.85
CA SER A 20 12.32 7.90 60.75
C SER A 20 11.42 8.03 59.51
N LEU A 21 11.55 9.13 58.74
CA LEU A 21 10.80 9.35 57.50
C LEU A 21 11.48 8.74 56.25
N SER A 22 12.64 8.09 56.40
CA SER A 22 13.33 7.37 55.32
C SER A 22 13.03 5.87 55.30
N ALA A 23 12.08 5.38 56.10
CA ALA A 23 11.47 4.07 55.91
C ALA A 23 10.60 4.12 54.64
N GLY A 24 11.25 4.15 53.48
CA GLY A 24 10.59 3.93 52.20
C GLY A 24 9.77 2.66 52.29
N CYS A 25 8.48 2.77 52.02
CA CYS A 25 7.64 1.62 51.76
C CYS A 25 8.29 0.84 50.62
N GLY A 26 8.98 -0.25 50.98
CA GLY A 26 9.66 -1.10 50.03
C GLY A 26 8.64 -1.64 49.05
N ILE A 27 8.57 -1.05 47.86
CA ILE A 27 7.98 -1.72 46.71
C ILE A 27 8.88 -2.93 46.46
N ARG A 28 8.52 -4.08 47.05
CA ARG A 28 9.03 -5.34 46.54
C ARG A 28 8.52 -5.41 45.12
N ALA A 29 9.41 -5.23 44.15
CA ALA A 29 9.15 -5.64 42.79
C ALA A 29 8.82 -7.12 42.87
N THR A 30 7.53 -7.44 42.90
CA THR A 30 7.07 -8.79 42.62
C THR A 30 7.39 -8.99 41.16
N THR A 31 8.58 -9.50 40.88
CA THR A 31 8.94 -10.04 39.57
C THR A 31 8.07 -11.27 39.39
N VAL A 32 6.82 -11.07 39.01
CA VAL A 32 6.04 -12.12 38.39
C VAL A 32 6.87 -12.49 37.16
N PRO A 33 7.29 -13.75 37.01
CA PRO A 33 7.78 -14.25 35.74
C PRO A 33 6.58 -14.15 34.81
N VAL A 34 6.43 -13.00 34.17
CA VAL A 34 5.55 -12.89 33.03
C VAL A 34 6.25 -13.72 31.97
N ASP A 35 5.73 -14.93 31.80
CA ASP A 35 5.95 -15.71 30.59
C ASP A 35 5.28 -14.90 29.48
N VAL A 36 5.97 -13.82 29.07
CA VAL A 36 5.60 -13.07 27.87
C VAL A 36 5.95 -14.06 26.78
N GLY A 37 4.97 -14.90 26.42
CA GLY A 37 5.01 -15.65 25.19
C GLY A 37 5.52 -14.72 24.08
N PRO A 38 6.22 -15.26 23.06
CA PRO A 38 7.02 -14.49 22.12
C PRO A 38 6.33 -13.18 21.77
N ALA A 39 7.03 -12.06 22.00
CA ALA A 39 6.49 -10.72 21.74
C ALA A 39 5.80 -10.73 20.37
N PRO A 40 4.57 -10.18 20.24
CA PRO A 40 3.84 -10.25 18.97
C PRO A 40 4.78 -9.75 17.89
N SER A 41 5.09 -10.65 16.94
CA SER A 41 6.01 -10.36 15.85
C SER A 41 5.45 -9.14 15.13
N ARG A 42 6.22 -8.05 15.16
CA ARG A 42 5.91 -6.90 14.32
C ARG A 42 6.03 -7.40 12.88
N VAL A 43 4.98 -7.18 12.10
CA VAL A 43 5.03 -7.45 10.65
C VAL A 43 6.27 -6.75 10.08
N SER A 44 7.15 -7.53 9.48
CA SER A 44 8.41 -7.00 8.94
C SER A 44 8.19 -6.27 7.62
N CYS A 45 7.09 -6.57 6.91
CA CYS A 45 6.81 -6.09 5.55
C CYS A 45 8.00 -6.30 4.61
N ASP A 46 8.75 -7.37 4.84
CA ASP A 46 9.97 -7.70 4.11
C ASP A 46 9.94 -9.19 3.81
N ILE A 47 10.26 -9.53 2.57
CA ILE A 47 10.40 -10.91 2.11
C ILE A 47 11.65 -10.97 1.24
N PRO A 48 12.47 -12.02 1.39
CA PRO A 48 13.62 -12.19 0.52
C PRO A 48 13.13 -12.31 -0.92
N ALA A 49 13.83 -11.64 -1.84
CA ALA A 49 13.51 -11.71 -3.26
C ALA A 49 13.45 -13.18 -3.70
N GLN A 50 12.36 -13.57 -4.37
CA GLN A 50 12.21 -14.94 -4.84
C GLN A 50 13.33 -15.29 -5.83
N GLN A 51 14.23 -16.18 -5.40
CA GLN A 51 15.28 -16.72 -6.23
C GLN A 51 14.79 -18.03 -6.86
N GLY A 52 14.29 -17.96 -8.10
CA GLY A 52 13.81 -19.15 -8.80
C GLY A 52 13.71 -18.96 -10.31
N GLY A 53 14.08 -19.99 -11.07
CA GLY A 53 13.95 -20.07 -12.53
C GLY A 53 12.55 -20.53 -12.97
N ALA A 54 11.50 -20.00 -12.37
CA ALA A 54 10.14 -20.33 -12.76
C ALA A 54 9.79 -19.71 -14.12
N GLN A 55 8.98 -20.40 -14.93
CA GLN A 55 8.52 -19.90 -16.22
C GLN A 55 7.57 -18.72 -16.00
N GLY A 56 7.99 -17.51 -16.40
CA GLY A 56 7.24 -16.27 -16.21
C GLY A 56 8.14 -15.05 -16.26
N PHE A 57 7.56 -13.87 -16.04
CA PHE A 57 8.31 -12.63 -15.86
C PHE A 57 8.16 -12.12 -14.44
N ARG A 58 9.18 -11.40 -13.94
CA ARG A 58 9.13 -10.78 -12.62
C ARG A 58 8.36 -9.47 -12.72
N ALA A 59 7.40 -9.28 -11.82
CA ALA A 59 6.67 -8.04 -11.70
C ALA A 59 6.55 -7.64 -10.23
N THR A 60 6.66 -6.35 -9.97
CA THR A 60 6.33 -5.78 -8.67
C THR A 60 4.82 -5.56 -8.62
N VAL A 61 4.16 -6.10 -7.60
CA VAL A 61 2.77 -5.83 -7.26
C VAL A 61 2.69 -5.13 -5.92
N GLU A 62 1.73 -4.24 -5.74
CA GLU A 62 1.57 -3.47 -4.52
C GLU A 62 0.60 -4.20 -3.59
N LEU A 63 1.12 -4.76 -2.50
CA LEU A 63 0.34 -5.49 -1.49
C LEU A 63 0.17 -4.66 -0.23
N VAL A 64 -0.87 -4.98 0.54
CA VAL A 64 -1.12 -4.31 1.81
C VAL A 64 -0.24 -4.94 2.88
N CYS A 65 0.56 -4.13 3.57
CA CYS A 65 1.24 -4.51 4.81
C CYS A 65 0.95 -3.47 5.89
N GLY A 66 0.31 -3.90 6.98
CA GLY A 66 -0.23 -2.97 7.98
C GLY A 66 -1.26 -2.03 7.36
N SER A 67 -0.96 -0.73 7.30
CA SER A 67 -1.84 0.31 6.74
C SER A 67 -1.29 0.92 5.44
N GLN A 68 -0.35 0.25 4.78
CA GLN A 68 0.43 0.81 3.66
C GLN A 68 0.46 -0.17 2.49
N LEU A 69 0.73 0.36 1.29
CA LEU A 69 1.14 -0.44 0.15
C LEU A 69 2.65 -0.59 0.13
N VAL A 70 3.10 -1.83 -0.08
CA VAL A 70 4.51 -2.18 -0.23
C VAL A 70 4.66 -3.04 -1.47
N GLY A 71 5.66 -2.71 -2.29
CA GLY A 71 5.98 -3.41 -3.52
C GLY A 71 6.57 -4.78 -3.23
N VAL A 72 5.94 -5.82 -3.77
CA VAL A 72 6.35 -7.21 -3.65
C VAL A 72 6.64 -7.78 -5.03
N GLU A 73 7.84 -8.31 -5.21
CA GLU A 73 8.23 -8.95 -6.47
C GLU A 73 7.64 -10.36 -6.56
N ARG A 74 6.78 -10.60 -7.55
CA ARG A 74 6.19 -11.90 -7.85
C ARG A 74 6.61 -12.38 -9.24
N ILE A 75 6.68 -13.70 -9.39
CA ILE A 75 6.76 -14.32 -10.71
C ILE A 75 5.33 -14.44 -11.27
N VAL A 76 5.11 -13.77 -12.40
CA VAL A 76 3.85 -13.78 -13.12
C VAL A 76 3.97 -14.74 -14.29
N PRO A 77 3.11 -15.78 -14.35
CA PRO A 77 3.12 -16.69 -15.49
C PRO A 77 2.74 -15.92 -16.75
N MET A 78 3.45 -16.16 -17.85
CA MET A 78 3.01 -15.63 -19.14
C MET A 78 1.74 -16.37 -19.55
N ALA A 79 0.66 -15.62 -19.81
CA ALA A 79 -0.58 -16.21 -20.31
C ALA A 79 -0.35 -16.81 -21.71
N ALA A 80 -0.90 -18.01 -21.95
CA ALA A 80 -0.86 -18.62 -23.28
C ALA A 80 -1.62 -17.76 -24.30
N GLU A 81 -1.06 -17.61 -25.50
CA GLU A 81 -1.46 -16.68 -26.57
C GLU A 81 -2.83 -16.94 -27.25
N LYS A 82 -3.78 -17.60 -26.57
CA LYS A 82 -5.09 -17.95 -27.14
C LYS A 82 -6.17 -16.89 -26.97
N LYS A 83 -5.81 -15.67 -26.55
CA LYS A 83 -6.77 -14.57 -26.34
C LYS A 83 -6.76 -13.63 -27.54
N PRO A 84 -7.90 -12.98 -27.87
CA PRO A 84 -8.02 -12.10 -29.04
C PRO A 84 -6.96 -11.00 -29.05
N ALA A 85 -6.78 -10.33 -30.18
CA ALA A 85 -5.79 -9.26 -30.39
C ALA A 85 -5.85 -8.21 -29.27
N ARG A 86 -4.96 -8.36 -28.28
CA ARG A 86 -4.77 -7.44 -27.16
C ARG A 86 -3.50 -6.66 -27.39
N THR A 87 -3.49 -5.41 -26.94
CA THR A 87 -2.26 -4.65 -26.87
C THR A 87 -1.33 -5.23 -25.80
N ALA A 88 -0.02 -4.97 -25.92
CA ALA A 88 0.95 -5.37 -24.89
C ALA A 88 0.58 -4.82 -23.50
N ALA A 89 0.05 -3.59 -23.44
CA ALA A 89 -0.44 -2.97 -22.20
C ALA A 89 -1.61 -3.76 -21.59
N GLN A 90 -2.61 -4.17 -22.38
CA GLN A 90 -3.72 -4.98 -21.89
C GLN A 90 -3.28 -6.37 -21.41
N ALA A 91 -2.34 -7.00 -22.12
CA ALA A 91 -1.79 -8.29 -21.71
C ALA A 91 -0.99 -8.17 -20.39
N ALA A 92 -0.18 -7.13 -20.24
CA ALA A 92 0.55 -6.85 -19.02
C ALA A 92 -0.39 -6.53 -17.85
N ALA A 93 -1.40 -5.69 -18.07
CA ALA A 93 -2.40 -5.34 -17.07
C ALA A 93 -3.16 -6.58 -16.56
N GLU A 94 -3.55 -7.49 -17.45
CA GLU A 94 -4.22 -8.73 -17.05
C GLU A 94 -3.30 -9.64 -16.22
N ALA A 95 -2.04 -9.77 -16.62
CA ALA A 95 -1.07 -10.56 -15.89
C ALA A 95 -0.81 -9.99 -14.48
N LEU A 96 -0.76 -8.66 -14.35
CA LEU A 96 -0.62 -7.95 -13.07
C LEU A 96 -1.88 -8.07 -12.20
N LEU A 97 -3.09 -7.99 -12.76
CA LEU A 97 -4.33 -8.22 -12.00
C LEU A 97 -4.39 -9.64 -11.47
N ALA A 98 -4.09 -10.64 -12.31
CA ALA A 98 -4.02 -12.03 -11.87
C ALA A 98 -2.94 -12.25 -10.80
N ALA A 99 -1.85 -11.47 -10.84
CA ALA A 99 -0.85 -11.49 -9.79
C ALA A 99 -1.32 -10.80 -8.49
N LEU A 100 -2.11 -9.72 -8.56
CA LEU A 100 -2.67 -9.02 -7.40
C LEU A 100 -3.80 -9.81 -6.71
N GLU A 101 -4.67 -10.46 -7.49
CA GLU A 101 -5.77 -11.30 -6.98
C GLU A 101 -5.25 -12.54 -6.24
N ARG A 102 -4.08 -13.06 -6.65
CA ARG A 102 -3.53 -14.27 -6.03
C ARG A 102 -3.32 -14.04 -4.54
N GLU A 103 -3.95 -14.90 -3.74
CA GLU A 103 -3.77 -14.93 -2.29
C GLU A 103 -2.27 -14.94 -1.95
N PRO A 104 -1.81 -14.10 -1.00
CA PRO A 104 -0.41 -14.07 -0.63
C PRO A 104 0.07 -15.45 -0.20
N GLY A 105 1.28 -15.83 -0.63
CA GLY A 105 1.91 -17.10 -0.31
C GLY A 105 2.26 -17.22 1.18
N HIS A 106 2.81 -18.36 1.59
CA HIS A 106 3.19 -18.60 2.99
C HIS A 106 4.10 -17.49 3.55
N ASP A 107 5.22 -17.24 2.89
CA ASP A 107 6.23 -16.26 3.36
C ASP A 107 5.68 -14.83 3.34
N GLU A 108 4.85 -14.48 2.35
CA GLU A 108 4.20 -13.18 2.29
C GLU A 108 3.20 -13.01 3.45
N ARG A 109 2.41 -14.04 3.78
CA ARG A 109 1.48 -13.99 4.92
C ARG A 109 2.22 -13.92 6.25
N GLU A 110 3.31 -14.67 6.43
CA GLU A 110 4.15 -14.58 7.63
C GLU A 110 4.77 -13.17 7.80
N ALA A 111 5.10 -12.50 6.69
CA ALA A 111 5.57 -11.12 6.69
C ALA A 111 4.45 -10.08 6.89
N GLY A 112 3.18 -10.49 6.88
CA GLY A 112 2.01 -9.64 7.13
C GLY A 112 1.33 -9.07 5.88
N PHE A 113 1.63 -9.60 4.70
CA PHE A 113 1.03 -9.13 3.45
C PHE A 113 -0.38 -9.68 3.23
N THR A 114 -1.25 -8.82 2.72
CA THR A 114 -2.62 -9.14 2.30
C THR A 114 -2.93 -8.50 0.95
N THR A 115 -4.00 -8.97 0.29
CA THR A 115 -4.57 -8.33 -0.90
C THR A 115 -6.03 -7.99 -0.65
N SER A 116 -6.46 -6.82 -1.10
CA SER A 116 -7.86 -6.38 -1.10
C SER A 116 -8.49 -6.48 -2.50
N VAL A 117 -7.72 -6.88 -3.51
CA VAL A 117 -8.23 -7.01 -4.88
C VAL A 117 -9.20 -8.20 -4.94
N PRO A 118 -10.46 -7.99 -5.36
CA PRO A 118 -11.46 -9.04 -5.38
C PRO A 118 -11.18 -10.05 -6.49
N ASP A 119 -11.51 -11.31 -6.24
CA ASP A 119 -11.41 -12.38 -7.25
C ASP A 119 -12.22 -12.05 -8.51
N GLY A 120 -11.63 -12.33 -9.67
CA GLY A 120 -12.30 -12.21 -10.97
C GLY A 120 -12.35 -10.79 -11.53
N LEU A 121 -11.52 -9.86 -11.02
CA LEU A 121 -11.30 -8.55 -11.60
C LEU A 121 -10.41 -8.66 -12.86
N THR A 122 -11.04 -8.66 -14.03
CA THR A 122 -10.34 -8.91 -15.29
C THR A 122 -10.21 -7.64 -16.14
N VAL A 123 -9.38 -7.69 -17.18
CA VAL A 123 -9.29 -6.63 -18.20
C VAL A 123 -10.42 -6.81 -19.22
N ALA A 124 -11.27 -5.80 -19.34
CA ALA A 124 -12.30 -5.71 -20.35
C ALA A 124 -11.73 -5.21 -21.71
N PRO A 125 -12.42 -5.48 -22.83
CA PRO A 125 -12.02 -4.96 -24.13
C PRO A 125 -11.96 -3.43 -24.15
N LEU A 126 -10.98 -2.88 -24.89
CA LEU A 126 -10.93 -1.46 -25.20
C LEU A 126 -12.09 -1.07 -26.11
N ARG A 127 -12.47 0.19 -26.03
CA ARG A 127 -13.47 0.82 -26.89
C ARG A 127 -12.79 1.75 -27.90
N ALA A 128 -13.43 1.96 -29.04
CA ALA A 128 -12.87 2.78 -30.12
C ALA A 128 -12.56 4.24 -29.71
N ALA A 129 -13.27 4.78 -28.72
CA ALA A 129 -13.07 6.14 -28.21
C ALA A 129 -12.07 6.23 -27.04
N ASP A 130 -11.47 5.11 -26.63
CA ASP A 130 -10.52 5.12 -25.51
C ASP A 130 -9.21 5.79 -25.90
N PRO A 131 -8.70 6.71 -25.05
CA PRO A 131 -7.34 7.20 -25.18
C PRO A 131 -6.30 6.07 -25.18
N ALA A 132 -5.19 6.27 -25.87
CA ALA A 132 -4.07 5.34 -25.82
C ALA A 132 -3.59 5.14 -24.37
N GLY A 133 -3.27 3.89 -24.02
CA GLY A 133 -2.86 3.53 -22.65
C GLY A 133 -4.01 3.31 -21.66
N THR A 134 -5.27 3.42 -22.10
CA THR A 134 -6.42 3.05 -21.24
C THR A 134 -6.38 1.56 -20.91
N VAL A 135 -6.67 1.22 -19.66
CA VAL A 135 -6.99 -0.15 -19.24
C VAL A 135 -8.43 -0.17 -18.74
N ARG A 136 -9.30 -0.95 -19.39
CA ARG A 136 -10.66 -1.17 -18.90
C ARG A 136 -10.71 -2.37 -17.98
N LEU A 137 -11.33 -2.21 -16.81
CA LEU A 137 -11.58 -3.27 -15.84
C LEU A 137 -12.97 -3.88 -16.08
N SER A 138 -13.18 -5.10 -15.62
CA SER A 138 -14.49 -5.80 -15.68
C SER A 138 -15.54 -5.20 -14.74
N ARG A 139 -15.14 -4.27 -13.86
CA ARG A 139 -15.99 -3.46 -12.97
C ARG A 139 -15.60 -2.00 -13.10
N LYS A 140 -16.47 -1.07 -12.70
CA LYS A 140 -16.08 0.34 -12.67
C LYS A 140 -14.99 0.54 -11.60
N PRO A 141 -13.92 1.31 -11.87
CA PRO A 141 -12.89 1.58 -10.87
C PRO A 141 -13.46 2.15 -9.56
N GLU A 142 -14.45 3.03 -9.63
CA GLU A 142 -15.14 3.65 -8.49
C GLU A 142 -16.01 2.68 -7.66
N ASP A 143 -16.33 1.49 -8.20
CA ASP A 143 -17.07 0.44 -7.50
C ASP A 143 -16.12 -0.52 -6.73
N LEU A 144 -14.81 -0.39 -6.93
CA LEU A 144 -13.84 -1.19 -6.19
C LEU A 144 -13.68 -0.65 -4.75
N PRO A 145 -13.41 -1.53 -3.77
CA PRO A 145 -12.98 -1.07 -2.45
C PRO A 145 -11.76 -0.13 -2.58
N PRO A 146 -11.69 0.99 -1.83
CA PRO A 146 -10.62 1.97 -2.01
C PRO A 146 -9.21 1.38 -1.93
N VAL A 147 -8.96 0.48 -0.98
CA VAL A 147 -7.67 -0.22 -0.86
C VAL A 147 -7.36 -1.07 -2.09
N ALA A 148 -8.36 -1.76 -2.66
CA ALA A 148 -8.22 -2.54 -3.89
C ALA A 148 -7.88 -1.64 -5.09
N LEU A 149 -8.57 -0.50 -5.21
CA LEU A 149 -8.29 0.48 -6.25
C LEU A 149 -6.86 1.03 -6.13
N ALA A 150 -6.41 1.36 -4.92
CA ALA A 150 -5.05 1.81 -4.67
C ALA A 150 -4.00 0.77 -5.08
N GLN A 151 -4.20 -0.51 -4.76
CA GLN A 151 -3.30 -1.59 -5.17
C GLN A 151 -3.20 -1.70 -6.70
N VAL A 152 -4.33 -1.64 -7.41
CA VAL A 152 -4.36 -1.68 -8.89
C VAL A 152 -3.64 -0.47 -9.48
N VAL A 153 -3.99 0.74 -9.04
CA VAL A 153 -3.40 2.00 -9.52
C VAL A 153 -1.89 2.01 -9.30
N CYS A 154 -1.43 1.69 -8.10
CA CYS A 154 -0.01 1.72 -7.77
C CYS A 154 0.81 0.62 -8.48
N THR A 155 0.23 -0.56 -8.66
CA THR A 155 0.86 -1.64 -9.44
C THR A 155 1.01 -1.26 -10.90
N PHE A 156 -0.04 -0.70 -11.51
CA PHE A 156 0.01 -0.30 -12.92
C PHE A 156 0.91 0.91 -13.15
N ALA A 157 0.93 1.88 -12.22
CA ALA A 157 1.81 3.04 -12.29
C ALA A 157 3.31 2.64 -12.24
N GLY A 158 3.64 1.58 -11.48
CA GLY A 158 4.99 1.03 -11.42
C GLY A 158 5.40 0.21 -12.64
N ASN A 159 4.47 -0.15 -13.52
CA ASN A 159 4.74 -0.98 -14.69
C ASN A 159 4.82 -0.18 -15.99
N LYS A 160 6.03 -0.06 -16.54
CA LYS A 160 6.34 0.67 -17.78
C LYS A 160 5.61 0.20 -19.05
N THR A 161 5.06 -1.01 -19.06
CA THR A 161 4.30 -1.55 -20.20
C THR A 161 2.84 -1.14 -20.13
N VAL A 162 2.29 -0.97 -18.93
CA VAL A 162 0.92 -0.50 -18.70
C VAL A 162 0.84 1.02 -18.72
N SER A 163 1.75 1.68 -18.00
CA SER A 163 1.87 3.14 -17.95
C SER A 163 3.20 3.58 -18.54
N ALA A 164 3.22 4.67 -19.32
CA ALA A 164 4.43 5.16 -19.98
C ALA A 164 5.48 5.79 -19.02
N GLY A 165 5.29 5.69 -17.70
CA GLY A 165 6.19 6.21 -16.68
C GLY A 165 5.49 6.52 -15.34
N PRO A 166 6.17 7.20 -14.40
CA PRO A 166 5.56 7.72 -13.18
C PRO A 166 4.56 8.82 -13.58
N GLY A 167 3.30 8.44 -13.71
CA GLY A 167 2.23 9.28 -14.18
C GLY A 167 0.89 8.61 -13.94
N PRO A 168 -0.22 9.33 -14.19
CA PRO A 168 -1.55 8.81 -13.93
C PRO A 168 -1.84 7.59 -14.79
N VAL A 169 -2.38 6.55 -14.15
CA VAL A 169 -2.92 5.37 -14.83
C VAL A 169 -4.32 5.70 -15.29
N VAL A 170 -4.59 5.44 -16.58
CA VAL A 170 -5.91 5.68 -17.17
C VAL A 170 -6.74 4.40 -17.07
N LEU A 171 -7.75 4.41 -16.21
CA LEU A 171 -8.67 3.28 -16.02
C LEU A 171 -10.07 3.60 -16.53
N GLY A 172 -10.79 2.59 -16.99
CA GLY A 172 -12.21 2.67 -17.32
C GLY A 172 -12.97 1.45 -16.82
N GLY A 173 -14.30 1.56 -16.70
CA GLY A 173 -15.17 0.43 -16.43
C GLY A 173 -15.54 -0.37 -17.68
N PRO A 174 -16.39 -1.40 -17.56
CA PRO A 174 -16.89 -2.17 -18.70
C PRO A 174 -17.88 -1.37 -19.56
N ASP A 175 -18.52 -0.34 -18.97
CA ASP A 175 -19.55 0.49 -19.59
C ASP A 175 -18.98 1.61 -20.48
N SER A 176 -19.87 2.44 -21.06
CA SER A 176 -19.50 3.56 -21.94
C SER A 176 -18.96 4.79 -21.21
N ASP A 177 -18.87 4.74 -19.88
CA ASP A 177 -18.36 5.87 -19.11
C ASP A 177 -16.92 6.21 -19.54
N PRO A 178 -16.59 7.51 -19.60
CA PRO A 178 -15.27 7.96 -20.02
C PRO A 178 -14.20 7.45 -19.02
N PRO A 179 -13.04 7.02 -19.52
CA PRO A 179 -11.96 6.63 -18.63
C PRO A 179 -11.42 7.83 -17.86
N ARG A 180 -10.83 7.54 -16.70
CA ARG A 180 -10.34 8.52 -15.74
C ARG A 180 -8.89 8.23 -15.38
N ALA A 181 -8.18 9.24 -14.95
CA ALA A 181 -6.79 9.19 -14.53
C ALA A 181 -6.71 9.09 -13.00
N TRP A 182 -5.91 8.14 -12.51
CA TRP A 182 -5.56 7.98 -11.10
C TRP A 182 -4.06 8.03 -10.91
N GLU A 183 -3.61 8.77 -9.91
CA GLU A 183 -2.20 8.85 -9.56
C GLU A 183 -1.89 7.98 -8.34
N CYS A 184 -0.82 7.22 -8.42
CA CYS A 184 -0.21 6.58 -7.27
C CYS A 184 0.80 7.54 -6.63
N THR A 185 0.33 8.38 -5.71
CA THR A 185 1.20 9.25 -4.92
C THR A 185 1.76 8.52 -3.71
N ASP A 186 2.81 9.07 -3.09
CA ASP A 186 3.32 8.56 -1.81
C ASP A 186 2.25 8.57 -0.72
N ALA A 187 1.30 9.52 -0.77
CA ALA A 187 0.17 9.56 0.15
C ALA A 187 -0.77 8.36 -0.05
N VAL A 188 -1.06 7.98 -1.29
CA VAL A 188 -1.85 6.78 -1.62
C VAL A 188 -1.11 5.51 -1.19
N ARG A 189 0.22 5.43 -1.38
CA ARG A 189 1.02 4.29 -0.89
C ARG A 189 1.00 4.20 0.64
N ALA A 190 1.15 5.33 1.34
CA ALA A 190 1.20 5.36 2.80
C ALA A 190 -0.18 5.16 3.46
N ARG A 191 -1.26 5.49 2.76
CA ARG A 191 -2.67 5.41 3.18
C ARG A 191 -3.54 5.02 1.98
N PRO A 192 -3.67 3.72 1.67
CA PRO A 192 -4.38 3.23 0.48
C PRO A 192 -5.83 3.71 0.39
N GLU A 193 -6.48 3.92 1.53
CA GLU A 193 -7.83 4.47 1.63
C GLU A 193 -7.95 5.92 1.13
N SER A 194 -6.84 6.63 0.96
CA SER A 194 -6.81 8.02 0.46
C SER A 194 -6.85 8.13 -1.06
N VAL A 195 -6.87 7.01 -1.79
CA VAL A 195 -7.03 7.03 -3.25
C VAL A 195 -8.32 7.78 -3.62
N PRO A 196 -8.29 8.69 -4.60
CA PRO A 196 -9.51 9.36 -5.04
C PRO A 196 -10.56 8.34 -5.52
N THR A 197 -11.74 8.35 -4.90
CA THR A 197 -12.86 7.47 -5.29
C THR A 197 -13.22 7.65 -6.76
N LEU A 198 -13.17 8.90 -7.25
CA LEU A 198 -13.37 9.24 -8.65
C LEU A 198 -12.06 9.84 -9.19
N GLY A 199 -11.51 9.22 -10.22
CA GLY A 199 -10.35 9.76 -10.93
C GLY A 199 -10.69 11.00 -11.76
N GLU A 200 -9.65 11.70 -12.21
CA GLU A 200 -9.79 12.86 -13.08
C GLU A 200 -10.29 12.44 -14.47
N LEU A 201 -11.28 13.13 -15.03
CA LEU A 201 -11.79 12.79 -16.37
C LEU A 201 -10.68 12.95 -17.41
N VAL A 202 -10.37 11.88 -18.15
CA VAL A 202 -9.46 12.00 -19.28
C VAL A 202 -10.22 12.63 -20.43
N ARG A 203 -9.95 13.90 -20.67
CA ARG A 203 -10.46 14.59 -21.86
C ARG A 203 -9.75 14.01 -23.08
N PRO A 204 -10.48 13.59 -24.12
CA PRO A 204 -9.85 13.31 -25.40
C PRO A 204 -9.06 14.54 -25.84
N VAL A 205 -7.76 14.40 -26.07
CA VAL A 205 -7.01 15.46 -26.74
C VAL A 205 -7.59 15.52 -28.16
N PRO A 206 -8.19 16.64 -28.60
CA PRO A 206 -8.63 16.74 -29.99
C PRO A 206 -7.39 16.56 -30.87
N SER A 207 -7.41 15.52 -31.69
CA SER A 207 -6.38 15.28 -32.69
C SER A 207 -6.23 16.57 -33.50
N ALA A 208 -5.03 17.16 -33.49
CA ALA A 208 -4.77 18.46 -34.09
C ALA A 208 -5.40 18.50 -35.49
N ALA A 209 -6.36 19.40 -35.69
CA ALA A 209 -6.98 19.61 -36.98
C ALA A 209 -5.88 19.93 -37.99
N THR A 210 -5.79 19.13 -39.05
CA THR A 210 -4.95 19.43 -40.21
C THR A 210 -5.26 20.86 -40.67
N PRO A 211 -4.29 21.78 -40.73
CA PRO A 211 -4.55 23.11 -41.26
C PRO A 211 -5.02 22.97 -42.72
N ALA A 212 -6.17 23.57 -43.02
CA ALA A 212 -6.72 23.60 -44.37
C ALA A 212 -5.71 24.28 -45.33
N PRO A 213 -5.55 23.79 -46.57
CA PRO A 213 -4.67 24.43 -47.53
C PRO A 213 -5.19 25.84 -47.86
N THR A 214 -4.32 26.83 -47.73
CA THR A 214 -4.58 28.22 -48.14
C THR A 214 -4.83 28.27 -49.65
N PRO A 215 -5.95 28.82 -50.14
CA PRO A 215 -6.14 29.02 -51.56
C PRO A 215 -5.21 30.13 -52.06
N THR A 216 -4.28 29.79 -52.95
CA THR A 216 -3.52 30.78 -53.73
C THR A 216 -4.44 31.30 -54.83
N GLY A 217 -4.79 32.59 -54.74
CA GLY A 217 -5.42 33.35 -55.82
C GLY A 217 -4.41 33.86 -56.83
#